data_AF-A0A482TAA6-F1
#
_entry.id   AF-A0A482TAA6-F1
#
_cell.length_a   1.000
_cell.length_b   1.000
_cell.length_c   1.000
_cell.angle_alpha   90.00
_cell.angle_beta   90.00
_cell.angle_gamma   90.00
#
_symmetry.space_group_name_H-M   'P 1'
#
loop_
_entity.id
_entity.type
_entity.pdbx_description
1 polymer ?
#
loop_
_entity_poly.entity_id
_entity_poly.type
_entity_poly.pdbx_seq_one_letter_code
_entity_poly.pdbx_strand_id
1 'polypeptide(L)'
;MPTVEKTEGGRVTVRGIGEFGLGDQVEVSKDDAAYLCDERADFERVDDAAEEDGASDEANPPFDPSASTVDEIEAALEETNHHPVALQALLDAEKDGKNRDTAVEAIEAALSEED
;
A
#
# COMPACT_ATOMS: atom_id res chain seq x y z
N MET A 1 -7.22 -3.98 21.74
CA MET A 1 -8.68 -3.84 22.00
C MET A 1 -9.21 -3.08 20.81
N PRO A 2 -10.37 -3.40 20.22
CA PRO A 2 -10.73 -2.76 18.96
C PRO A 2 -10.89 -1.25 19.08
N THR A 3 -10.22 -0.53 18.19
CA THR A 3 -10.40 0.89 17.94
C THR A 3 -11.54 1.12 16.96
N VAL A 4 -12.39 2.09 17.27
CA VAL A 4 -13.47 2.56 16.40
C VAL A 4 -13.35 4.06 16.16
N GLU A 5 -13.67 4.52 14.96
CA GLU A 5 -13.71 5.92 14.56
C GLU A 5 -15.14 6.36 14.30
N LYS A 6 -15.51 7.55 14.76
CA LYS A 6 -16.79 8.14 14.41
C LYS A 6 -16.77 8.74 13.00
N THR A 7 -17.46 8.09 12.07
CA THR A 7 -17.49 8.49 10.65
C THR A 7 -18.80 9.18 10.24
N GLU A 8 -19.90 8.93 10.95
CA GLU A 8 -21.22 9.45 10.56
C GLU A 8 -21.93 10.23 11.69
N GLY A 9 -22.72 11.23 11.32
CA GLY A 9 -23.53 12.03 12.25
C GLY A 9 -22.79 13.20 12.90
N GLY A 10 -23.34 13.74 13.99
CA GLY A 10 -22.74 14.84 14.77
C GLY A 10 -22.06 14.34 16.04
N ARG A 11 -21.66 15.27 16.92
CA ARG A 11 -21.08 14.92 18.22
C ARG A 11 -22.05 14.07 19.05
N VAL A 12 -21.58 12.95 19.60
CA VAL A 12 -22.40 12.02 20.38
C VAL A 12 -21.72 11.57 21.66
N THR A 13 -22.48 11.48 22.75
CA THR A 13 -21.99 10.94 24.03
C THR A 13 -22.42 9.48 24.18
N VAL A 14 -21.46 8.56 24.21
CA VAL A 14 -21.69 7.14 24.46
C VAL A 14 -21.53 6.86 25.95
N ARG A 15 -22.60 6.33 26.56
CA ARG A 15 -22.62 6.01 27.99
C ARG A 15 -21.58 4.95 28.32
N GLY A 16 -20.62 5.30 29.17
CA GLY A 16 -19.55 4.40 29.62
C GLY A 16 -18.24 4.49 28.82
N ILE A 17 -18.23 5.24 27.70
CA ILE A 17 -17.04 5.37 26.84
C ILE A 17 -16.58 6.83 26.74
N GLY A 18 -17.49 7.78 26.51
CA GLY A 18 -17.11 9.20 26.39
C GLY A 18 -17.94 9.99 25.39
N GLU A 19 -17.47 11.18 25.04
CA GLU A 19 -18.02 12.02 23.97
C GLU A 19 -17.15 11.95 22.72
N PHE A 20 -17.78 11.75 21.56
CA PHE A 20 -17.13 11.53 20.27
C PHE A 20 -17.58 12.57 19.26
N GLY A 21 -16.62 13.21 18.60
CA GLY A 21 -16.85 14.03 17.40
C GLY A 21 -16.57 13.22 16.13
N LEU A 22 -16.92 13.78 14.96
CA LEU A 22 -16.49 13.19 13.68
C LEU A 22 -14.96 13.12 13.61
N GLY A 23 -14.44 11.97 13.22
CA GLY A 23 -13.00 11.67 13.17
C GLY A 23 -12.36 11.36 14.53
N ASP A 24 -13.15 11.25 15.60
CA ASP A 24 -12.63 10.87 16.92
C ASP A 24 -12.50 9.35 17.03
N GLN A 25 -11.34 8.89 17.50
CA GLN A 25 -10.98 7.47 17.61
C GLN A 25 -10.85 7.03 19.06
N VAL A 26 -11.34 5.83 19.38
CA VAL A 26 -11.28 5.30 20.74
C VAL A 26 -11.14 3.78 20.76
N GLU A 27 -10.29 3.32 21.67
CA GLU A 27 -10.17 1.91 22.02
C GLU A 27 -11.34 1.49 22.92
N VAL A 28 -12.12 0.51 22.45
CA VAL A 28 -13.30 0.01 23.15
C VAL A 28 -13.27 -1.51 23.28
N SER A 29 -14.20 -2.08 24.04
CA SER A 29 -14.32 -3.54 24.12
C SER A 29 -14.92 -4.12 22.83
N LYS A 30 -14.80 -5.44 22.63
CA LYS A 30 -15.35 -6.09 21.42
C LYS A 30 -16.87 -5.96 21.31
N ASP A 31 -17.57 -6.07 22.43
CA ASP A 31 -19.02 -5.86 22.51
C ASP A 31 -19.38 -4.40 22.17
N ASP A 32 -18.66 -3.42 22.72
CA ASP A 32 -18.89 -2.01 22.41
C ASP A 32 -18.61 -1.69 20.93
N ALA A 33 -17.52 -2.22 20.36
CA ALA A 33 -17.22 -2.04 18.94
C ALA A 33 -18.32 -2.61 18.03
N ALA A 34 -18.83 -3.81 18.35
CA ALA A 34 -19.93 -4.42 17.60
C ALA A 34 -21.21 -3.58 17.70
N TYR A 35 -21.56 -3.10 18.90
CA TYR A 35 -22.71 -2.23 19.09
C TYR A 35 -22.59 -0.91 18.31
N LEU A 36 -21.41 -0.28 18.34
CA LEU A 36 -21.18 1.01 17.69
C LEU A 36 -21.18 0.91 16.15
N CYS A 37 -20.67 -0.19 15.59
CA CYS A 37 -20.60 -0.40 14.14
C CYS A 37 -21.87 -1.05 13.56
N ASP A 38 -22.44 -2.05 14.23
CA ASP A 38 -23.53 -2.88 13.68
C ASP A 38 -24.91 -2.35 14.06
N GLU A 39 -25.11 -1.98 15.33
CA GLU A 39 -26.41 -1.50 15.81
C GLU A 39 -26.59 0.00 15.57
N ARG A 40 -25.58 0.79 15.90
CA ARG A 40 -25.62 2.25 15.72
C ARG A 40 -25.22 2.71 14.32
N ALA A 41 -24.28 2.00 13.68
CA ALA A 41 -23.73 2.30 12.36
C ALA A 41 -23.20 3.74 12.19
N ASP A 42 -22.87 4.41 13.30
CA ASP A 42 -22.30 5.78 13.28
C ASP A 42 -20.81 5.83 13.64
N PHE A 43 -20.20 4.64 13.75
CA PHE A 43 -18.79 4.40 13.92
C PHE A 43 -18.31 3.29 12.96
N GLU A 44 -17.05 3.36 12.56
CA GLU A 44 -16.36 2.36 11.76
C GLU A 44 -15.21 1.75 12.57
N ARG A 45 -14.94 0.46 12.40
CA ARG A 45 -13.83 -0.21 13.09
C ARG A 45 -12.52 0.11 12.38
N VAL A 46 -11.59 0.74 13.09
CA VAL A 46 -10.27 1.14 12.58
C VAL A 46 -9.13 0.30 13.16
N ASP A 47 -9.42 -0.66 14.06
CA ASP A 47 -8.41 -1.61 14.55
C ASP A 47 -7.96 -2.58 13.45
N ASP A 48 -6.90 -2.17 12.77
CA ASP A 48 -5.68 -2.95 12.49
C ASP A 48 -5.90 -4.33 11.86
N ALA A 49 -6.63 -4.34 10.75
CA ALA A 49 -6.50 -5.38 9.73
C ALA A 49 -6.27 -4.70 8.37
N ALA A 50 -5.22 -3.91 8.31
CA ALA A 50 -4.20 -4.18 7.32
C ALA A 50 -3.03 -4.75 8.14
N GLU A 51 -2.78 -6.07 8.21
CA GLU A 51 -2.15 -6.76 7.07
C GLU A 51 -1.82 -5.73 6.01
N GLU A 52 -0.63 -5.12 6.09
CA GLU A 52 -0.01 -4.59 4.89
C GLU A 52 0.08 -5.76 3.90
N ASP A 53 -1.03 -6.01 3.22
CA ASP A 53 -1.12 -6.71 1.97
C ASP A 53 -0.41 -5.77 1.00
N GLY A 54 0.91 -5.94 0.93
CA GLY A 54 1.72 -5.59 -0.21
C GLY A 54 1.84 -4.10 -0.54
N ALA A 55 1.67 -3.18 0.40
CA ALA A 55 2.39 -1.92 0.30
C ALA A 55 3.76 -2.11 0.97
N SER A 56 4.57 -3.01 0.42
CA SER A 56 6.00 -2.69 0.39
C SER A 56 6.06 -1.22 -0.03
N ASP A 57 7.00 -0.46 0.51
CA ASP A 57 7.47 0.78 -0.10
C ASP A 57 8.16 0.41 -1.45
N GLU A 58 7.45 -0.33 -2.30
CA GLU A 58 7.75 -0.65 -3.68
C GLU A 58 7.55 0.68 -4.38
N ALA A 59 8.66 1.39 -4.53
CA ALA A 59 8.77 2.31 -5.64
C ALA A 59 8.12 1.64 -6.85
N ASN A 60 7.05 2.22 -7.38
CA ASN A 60 6.36 1.59 -8.50
C ASN A 60 7.35 1.61 -9.68
N PRO A 61 7.61 0.48 -10.35
CA PRO A 61 8.48 0.50 -11.51
C PRO A 61 7.97 1.50 -12.55
N PRO A 62 8.87 2.13 -13.33
CA PRO A 62 8.49 3.16 -14.30
C PRO A 62 7.57 2.60 -15.40
N PHE A 63 7.59 1.30 -15.63
CA PHE A 63 6.71 0.54 -16.51
C PHE A 63 6.64 -0.91 -16.05
N ASP A 64 5.61 -1.64 -16.48
CA ASP A 64 5.49 -3.09 -16.22
C ASP A 64 6.40 -3.86 -17.20
N PRO A 65 7.47 -4.51 -16.72
CA PRO A 65 8.36 -5.24 -17.61
C PRO A 65 7.65 -6.48 -18.17
N SER A 66 6.72 -7.09 -17.44
CA SER A 66 5.94 -8.25 -17.91
C SER A 66 4.99 -7.89 -19.05
N ALA A 67 4.54 -6.64 -19.14
CA ALA A 67 3.76 -6.14 -20.27
C ALA A 67 4.61 -5.85 -21.53
N SER A 68 5.92 -5.64 -21.35
CA SER A 68 6.86 -5.28 -22.42
C SER A 68 7.71 -6.46 -22.90
N THR A 69 8.25 -6.35 -24.11
CA THR A 69 9.30 -7.25 -24.62
C THR A 69 10.68 -6.84 -24.11
N VAL A 70 11.68 -7.73 -24.18
CA VAL A 70 13.04 -7.43 -23.73
C VAL A 70 13.62 -6.22 -24.47
N ASP A 71 13.41 -6.16 -25.79
CA ASP A 71 13.85 -5.06 -26.66
C ASP A 71 13.23 -3.70 -26.23
N GLU A 72 11.95 -3.70 -25.85
CA GLU A 72 11.27 -2.50 -25.35
C GLU A 72 11.79 -2.08 -23.97
N ILE A 73 12.15 -3.04 -23.11
CA ILE A 73 12.76 -2.77 -21.80
C ILE A 73 14.14 -2.14 -22.00
N GLU A 74 14.99 -2.71 -22.83
CA GLU A 74 16.32 -2.18 -23.15
C GLU A 74 16.22 -0.75 -23.73
N ALA A 75 15.34 -0.53 -24.71
CA ALA A 75 15.13 0.80 -25.27
C ALA A 75 14.64 1.82 -24.23
N ALA A 76 13.77 1.41 -23.31
CA ALA A 76 13.27 2.27 -22.24
C ALA A 76 14.35 2.61 -21.19
N LEU A 77 15.29 1.68 -20.93
CA LEU A 77 16.44 1.90 -20.06
C LEU A 77 17.44 2.88 -20.70
N GLU A 78 17.65 2.82 -22.01
CA GLU A 78 18.54 3.74 -22.72
C GLU A 78 17.95 5.15 -22.93
N GLU A 79 16.64 5.27 -23.13
CA GLU A 79 15.99 6.57 -23.42
C GLU A 79 15.80 7.43 -22.16
N THR A 80 15.60 6.80 -21.00
CA THR A 80 15.24 7.49 -19.76
C THR A 80 16.29 7.23 -18.69
N ASN A 81 16.86 8.30 -18.13
CA ASN A 81 17.71 8.18 -16.94
C ASN A 81 16.84 7.90 -15.71
N HIS A 82 16.47 6.65 -15.54
CA HIS A 82 15.67 6.18 -14.41
C HIS A 82 16.43 6.40 -13.11
N HIS A 83 15.73 6.66 -12.02
CA HIS A 83 16.37 6.73 -10.70
C HIS A 83 16.73 5.29 -10.25
N PRO A 84 17.84 5.05 -9.53
CA PRO A 84 18.25 3.71 -9.11
C PRO A 84 17.16 2.97 -8.31
N VAL A 85 16.36 3.71 -7.54
CA VAL A 85 15.18 3.18 -6.82
C VAL A 85 14.09 2.65 -7.78
N ALA A 86 13.86 3.34 -8.89
CA ALA A 86 12.89 2.93 -9.91
C ALA A 86 13.40 1.72 -10.72
N LEU A 87 14.72 1.65 -10.98
CA LEU A 87 15.36 0.49 -11.59
C LEU A 87 15.32 -0.75 -10.67
N GLN A 88 15.55 -0.56 -9.37
CA GLN A 88 15.44 -1.65 -8.39
C GLN A 88 14.03 -2.23 -8.32
N ALA A 89 13.01 -1.36 -8.39
CA ALA A 89 11.63 -1.79 -8.49
C ALA A 89 11.31 -2.53 -9.79
N LEU A 90 11.86 -2.06 -10.91
CA LEU A 90 11.71 -2.72 -12.20
C LEU A 90 12.32 -4.12 -12.20
N LEU A 91 13.46 -4.26 -11.54
CA LEU A 91 14.15 -5.54 -11.35
C LEU A 91 13.31 -6.52 -10.53
N ASP A 92 12.72 -6.05 -9.43
CA ASP A 92 11.85 -6.87 -8.57
C ASP A 92 10.58 -7.31 -9.34
N ALA A 93 9.94 -6.37 -10.05
CA ALA A 93 8.78 -6.66 -10.89
C ALA A 93 9.08 -7.65 -12.03
N GLU A 94 10.27 -7.61 -12.64
CA GLU A 94 10.67 -8.61 -13.62
C GLU A 94 10.92 -9.98 -12.97
N LYS A 95 11.56 -10.02 -11.79
CA LYS A 95 11.85 -11.26 -11.05
C LYS A 95 10.58 -11.95 -10.55
N ASP A 96 9.57 -11.18 -10.12
CA ASP A 96 8.26 -11.70 -9.71
C ASP A 96 7.37 -12.09 -10.90
N GLY A 97 7.50 -11.36 -12.02
CA GLY A 97 6.71 -11.56 -13.23
C GLY A 97 7.23 -12.68 -14.15
N LYS A 98 7.71 -12.28 -15.35
CA LYS A 98 8.17 -13.25 -16.37
C LYS A 98 9.56 -13.83 -16.08
N ASN A 99 10.34 -13.18 -15.22
CA ASN A 99 11.69 -13.56 -14.81
C ASN A 99 12.59 -13.97 -15.98
N ARG A 100 12.67 -13.11 -17.00
CA ARG A 100 13.53 -13.34 -18.17
C ARG A 100 14.96 -12.93 -17.82
N ASP A 101 15.87 -13.90 -17.87
CA ASP A 101 17.29 -13.66 -17.54
C ASP A 101 17.87 -12.45 -18.30
N THR A 102 17.58 -12.33 -19.60
CA THR A 102 18.07 -11.21 -20.42
C THR A 102 17.53 -9.84 -19.97
N ALA A 103 16.28 -9.77 -19.53
CA ALA A 103 15.71 -8.50 -19.04
C ALA A 103 16.29 -8.14 -17.66
N VAL A 104 16.44 -9.15 -16.79
CA VAL A 104 17.09 -9.00 -15.48
C VAL A 104 18.52 -8.48 -15.64
N GLU A 105 19.31 -9.08 -16.53
CA GLU A 105 20.69 -8.66 -16.79
C GLU A 105 20.77 -7.21 -17.30
N ALA A 106 19.86 -6.80 -18.19
CA ALA A 106 19.82 -5.42 -18.70
C ALA A 106 19.50 -4.39 -17.59
N ILE A 107 18.54 -4.69 -16.72
CA ILE A 107 18.15 -3.80 -15.61
C ILE A 107 19.28 -3.73 -14.56
N GLU A 108 19.93 -4.86 -14.25
CA GLU A 108 21.07 -4.89 -13.31
C GLU A 108 22.29 -4.15 -13.86
N ALA A 109 22.55 -4.22 -15.17
CA ALA A 109 23.59 -3.43 -15.83
C ALA A 109 23.32 -1.93 -15.68
N ALA A 110 22.09 -1.48 -15.97
CA ALA A 110 21.69 -0.08 -15.80
C ALA A 110 21.86 0.41 -14.35
N LEU A 111 21.50 -0.43 -13.37
CA LEU A 111 21.67 -0.11 -11.94
C LEU A 111 23.15 0.03 -11.53
N SER A 112 24.04 -0.75 -12.16
CA SER A 112 25.49 -0.72 -11.89
C SER A 112 26.23 0.40 -12.63
N GLU A 113 25.66 0.97 -13.68
CA GLU A 113 26.26 2.08 -14.44
C GLU A 113 26.00 3.47 -13.79
N GLU A 114 25.06 3.56 -12.84
CA GLU A 114 24.69 4.80 -12.14
C GLU A 114 25.47 5.10 -10.83
N ASP A 115 26.52 4.33 -10.49
CA ASP A 115 27.38 4.54 -9.29
C ASP A 115 28.63 5.42 -9.56
#